data_AF-A0AAN8VJF8-F1
#
_entry.id   AF-A0AAN8VJF8-F1
#
_cell.length_a   1.000
_cell.length_b   1.000
_cell.length_c   1.000
_cell.angle_alpha   90.00
_cell.angle_beta   90.00
_cell.angle_gamma   90.00
#
_symmetry.space_group_name_H-M   'P 1'
#
loop_
_entity.id
_entity.type
_entity.pdbx_description
1 polymer ?
#
loop_
_entity_poly.entity_id
_entity_poly.type
_entity_poly.pdbx_seq_one_letter_code
_entity_poly.pdbx_strand_id
1 'polypeptide(L)'
;KRRVHLTLELPWSADRAIQQLGRTHRSNQASAPEYRLLFTNLGGERRFASIVAKRLESLGALTQGDRRAGPSLSAYNYDSSYGKRALMVMYRGIMEQDSLLVVPPGCSPEKPHTIQEFIFKAKAALVSVGIVRDPALGVGKDSGKFSGRIVDSDMHDVGRFLNRLLGLPPEIQNRLFELFVSILDLLIQNARIEGHLDAGIVDMRANVIELQGMPKTVHVDNMSGASTVLFTFTLDRGIAWESASTLFDEKQKDGHGSSIDGFYESKREWLGRRHFLLACEGSTSGTYKIFRPAVGEALREMPLAELKSKYRKISSLEKARSGWEDEFKVSSKQCMHGPNCKLGEYCTVGRRLQEVNVLGGLILPVWGTIEKALSKQVRQSHKRIRVVRIETTTDNKRIVGLLIPSAAVETVLQ
;
A
#
# COMPACT_ATOMS: atom_id res chain seq x y z
N LYS A 1 -16.99 -14.59 -33.64
CA LYS A 1 -17.11 -15.35 -32.36
C LYS A 1 -15.81 -15.16 -31.58
N ARG A 2 -15.87 -14.68 -30.34
CA ARG A 2 -14.68 -14.40 -29.52
C ARG A 2 -13.97 -15.72 -29.18
N ARG A 3 -12.65 -15.79 -29.37
CA ARG A 3 -11.84 -16.96 -29.03
C ARG A 3 -11.54 -16.95 -27.52
N VAL A 4 -11.61 -18.11 -26.88
CA VAL A 4 -11.19 -18.28 -25.48
C VAL A 4 -10.00 -19.23 -25.45
N HIS A 5 -8.87 -18.80 -24.92
CA HIS A 5 -7.66 -19.60 -24.73
C HIS A 5 -7.58 -20.04 -23.26
N LEU A 6 -7.77 -21.33 -23.02
CA LEU A 6 -7.59 -21.93 -21.69
C LEU A 6 -6.15 -22.43 -21.56
N THR A 7 -5.40 -21.88 -20.60
CA THR A 7 -4.03 -22.31 -20.31
C THR A 7 -4.05 -23.15 -19.05
N LEU A 8 -3.79 -24.45 -19.18
CA LEU A 8 -3.74 -25.40 -18.07
C LEU A 8 -2.38 -25.38 -17.38
N GLU A 9 -1.31 -25.22 -18.14
CA GLU A 9 0.06 -25.13 -17.65
C GLU A 9 0.76 -23.97 -18.35
N LEU A 10 1.41 -23.12 -17.57
CA LEU A 10 2.23 -22.05 -18.10
C LEU A 10 3.65 -22.56 -18.35
N PRO A 11 4.22 -22.32 -19.55
CA PRO A 11 5.60 -22.67 -19.82
C PRO A 11 6.53 -22.02 -18.82
N TRP A 12 7.54 -22.77 -18.38
CA TRP A 12 8.60 -22.30 -17.49
C TRP A 12 9.33 -21.06 -18.01
N SER A 13 9.48 -20.97 -19.34
CA SER A 13 10.09 -19.82 -20.01
C SER A 13 9.03 -18.85 -20.51
N ALA A 14 9.18 -17.58 -20.16
CA ALA A 14 8.30 -16.51 -20.60
C ALA A 14 8.20 -16.41 -22.14
N ASP A 15 9.28 -16.65 -22.89
CA ASP A 15 9.26 -16.58 -24.35
C ASP A 15 8.34 -17.63 -24.97
N ARG A 16 8.37 -18.86 -24.44
CA ARG A 16 7.43 -19.92 -24.83
C ARG A 16 6.00 -19.58 -24.41
N ALA A 17 5.81 -18.94 -23.25
CA ALA A 17 4.49 -18.50 -22.81
C ALA A 17 3.93 -17.40 -23.74
N ILE A 18 4.71 -16.40 -24.11
CA ILE A 18 4.33 -15.35 -25.07
C ILE A 18 4.06 -15.96 -26.43
N GLN A 19 4.91 -16.87 -26.89
CA GLN A 19 4.70 -17.58 -28.14
C GLN A 19 3.39 -18.39 -28.11
N GLN A 20 3.08 -19.03 -26.99
CA GLN A 20 1.83 -19.76 -26.78
C GLN A 20 0.61 -18.84 -26.83
N LEU A 21 0.66 -17.67 -26.18
CA LEU A 21 -0.42 -16.67 -26.22
C LEU A 21 -0.56 -16.07 -27.64
N GLY A 22 0.56 -15.78 -28.29
CA GLY A 22 0.65 -15.26 -29.65
C GLY A 22 0.10 -16.20 -30.73
N ARG A 23 -0.01 -17.52 -30.45
CA ARG A 23 -0.69 -18.45 -31.36
C ARG A 23 -2.18 -18.12 -31.52
N THR A 24 -2.79 -17.52 -30.50
CA THR A 24 -4.22 -17.17 -30.48
C THR A 24 -4.46 -15.71 -30.86
N HIS A 25 -3.60 -14.79 -30.43
CA HIS A 25 -3.68 -13.37 -30.77
C HIS A 25 -2.83 -13.05 -32.02
N ARG A 26 -3.50 -12.92 -33.17
CA ARG A 26 -2.86 -12.66 -34.47
C ARG A 26 -3.32 -11.32 -35.06
N SER A 27 -2.52 -10.77 -35.97
CA SER A 27 -2.85 -9.56 -36.73
C SER A 27 -4.20 -9.71 -37.47
N ASN A 28 -4.96 -8.61 -37.57
CA ASN A 28 -6.26 -8.53 -38.26
C ASN A 28 -7.39 -9.40 -37.69
N GLN A 29 -7.33 -9.79 -36.41
CA GLN A 29 -8.45 -10.47 -35.78
C GLN A 29 -9.62 -9.48 -35.51
N ALA A 30 -10.85 -9.88 -35.86
CA ALA A 30 -12.05 -9.07 -35.64
C ALA A 30 -12.42 -8.86 -34.15
N SER A 31 -11.91 -9.72 -33.26
CA SER A 31 -12.16 -9.63 -31.82
C SER A 31 -10.95 -10.13 -31.05
N ALA A 32 -10.55 -9.43 -29.98
CA ALA A 32 -9.48 -9.86 -29.10
C ALA A 32 -9.84 -11.17 -28.36
N PRO A 33 -8.93 -12.15 -28.29
CA PRO A 33 -9.14 -13.37 -27.53
C PRO A 33 -9.28 -13.07 -26.04
N GLU A 34 -10.04 -13.93 -25.36
CA GLU A 34 -10.10 -14.00 -23.91
C GLU A 34 -9.13 -15.08 -23.44
N TYR A 35 -8.27 -14.75 -22.47
CA TYR A 35 -7.34 -15.71 -21.88
C TYR A 35 -7.83 -16.10 -20.49
N ARG A 36 -7.92 -17.40 -20.21
CA ARG A 36 -8.15 -17.91 -18.86
C ARG A 36 -7.01 -18.82 -18.47
N LEU A 37 -6.31 -18.42 -17.42
CA LEU A 37 -5.25 -19.20 -16.81
C LEU A 37 -5.88 -20.03 -15.70
N LEU A 38 -5.69 -21.35 -15.78
CA LEU A 38 -6.16 -22.28 -14.76
C LEU A 38 -4.99 -22.62 -13.85
N PHE A 39 -5.23 -22.54 -12.54
CA PHE A 39 -4.27 -22.91 -11.51
C PHE A 39 -4.99 -23.78 -10.49
N THR A 40 -4.33 -24.81 -9.97
CA THR A 40 -4.81 -25.47 -8.76
C THR A 40 -4.65 -24.55 -7.56
N ASN A 41 -5.31 -24.91 -6.46
CA ASN A 41 -5.17 -24.22 -5.19
C ASN A 41 -3.82 -24.50 -4.49
N LEU A 42 -2.93 -25.28 -5.09
CA LEU A 42 -1.62 -25.59 -4.52
C LEU A 42 -0.72 -24.35 -4.55
N GLY A 43 -0.16 -23.99 -3.40
CA GLY A 43 0.78 -22.87 -3.27
C GLY A 43 1.97 -22.98 -4.21
N GLY A 44 2.41 -24.21 -4.50
CA GLY A 44 3.47 -24.52 -5.45
C GLY A 44 3.19 -24.06 -6.88
N GLU A 45 1.94 -24.15 -7.35
CA GLU A 45 1.58 -23.74 -8.71
C GLU A 45 1.45 -22.23 -8.87
N ARG A 46 1.14 -21.51 -7.78
CA ARG A 46 1.10 -20.04 -7.78
C ARG A 46 2.48 -19.42 -8.09
N ARG A 47 3.57 -20.17 -7.93
CA ARG A 47 4.91 -19.79 -8.43
C ARG A 47 4.94 -19.62 -9.95
N PHE A 48 4.22 -20.42 -10.72
CA PHE A 48 4.21 -20.28 -12.18
C PHE A 48 3.54 -18.97 -12.60
N ALA A 49 2.50 -18.57 -11.88
CA ALA A 49 1.87 -17.26 -12.05
C ALA A 49 2.86 -16.11 -11.78
N SER A 50 3.72 -16.23 -10.75
CA SER A 50 4.67 -15.18 -10.37
C SER A 50 5.76 -14.92 -11.39
N ILE A 51 6.32 -15.98 -11.97
CA ILE A 51 7.37 -15.90 -12.98
C ILE A 51 6.84 -15.24 -14.26
N VAL A 52 5.64 -15.66 -14.70
CA VAL A 52 5.00 -15.11 -15.90
C VAL A 52 4.55 -13.66 -15.68
N ALA A 53 3.99 -13.34 -14.52
CA ALA A 53 3.63 -11.98 -14.12
C ALA A 53 4.81 -11.01 -14.20
N LYS A 54 5.94 -11.36 -13.57
CA LYS A 54 7.14 -10.52 -13.48
C LYS A 54 7.74 -10.19 -14.86
N ARG A 55 7.64 -11.11 -15.82
CA ARG A 55 8.16 -10.87 -17.18
C ARG A 55 7.15 -10.19 -18.10
N LEU A 56 5.84 -10.43 -17.94
CA LEU A 56 4.81 -9.61 -18.61
C LEU A 56 4.86 -8.14 -18.14
N GLU A 57 5.21 -7.91 -16.88
CA GLU A 57 5.49 -6.59 -16.30
C GLU A 57 6.72 -5.95 -16.94
N SER A 58 7.83 -6.68 -17.03
CA SER A 58 9.07 -6.24 -17.70
C SER A 58 8.90 -5.94 -19.20
N LEU A 59 7.87 -6.48 -19.85
CA LEU A 59 7.57 -6.27 -21.28
C LEU A 59 6.60 -5.11 -21.52
N GLY A 60 6.18 -4.39 -20.48
CA GLY A 60 5.22 -3.29 -20.60
C GLY A 60 3.80 -3.74 -20.94
N ALA A 61 3.53 -5.05 -20.99
CA ALA A 61 2.19 -5.60 -21.28
C ALA A 61 1.22 -5.48 -20.09
N LEU A 62 1.72 -5.02 -18.95
CA LEU A 62 1.03 -4.95 -17.67
C LEU A 62 0.71 -3.50 -17.27
N THR A 63 0.78 -2.55 -18.21
CA THR A 63 0.37 -1.17 -17.97
C THR A 63 -1.14 -1.11 -17.77
N GLN A 64 -1.58 -0.55 -16.63
CA GLN A 64 -2.96 -0.33 -16.19
C GLN A 64 -3.79 0.62 -17.09
N GLY A 65 -3.50 0.70 -18.40
CA GLY A 65 -4.16 1.61 -19.32
C GLY A 65 -5.62 1.25 -19.66
N ASP A 66 -6.01 -0.03 -19.53
CA ASP A 66 -7.38 -0.48 -19.85
C ASP A 66 -8.14 -0.90 -18.57
N ARG A 67 -9.24 -0.20 -18.28
CA ARG A 67 -10.16 -0.47 -17.14
C ARG A 67 -10.85 -1.83 -17.22
N ARG A 68 -10.71 -2.56 -18.34
CA ARG A 68 -11.26 -3.92 -18.53
C ARG A 68 -10.28 -5.03 -18.18
N ALA A 69 -9.03 -4.71 -17.83
CA ALA A 69 -8.09 -5.69 -17.34
C ALA A 69 -8.54 -6.18 -15.95
N GLY A 70 -8.67 -7.50 -15.78
CA GLY A 70 -8.95 -8.14 -14.50
C GLY A 70 -7.84 -7.92 -13.46
N PRO A 71 -7.79 -8.69 -12.36
CA PRO A 71 -6.75 -8.52 -11.36
C PRO A 71 -5.36 -8.55 -12.00
N SER A 72 -4.60 -7.48 -11.77
CA SER A 72 -3.25 -7.29 -12.32
C SER A 72 -2.37 -8.49 -11.95
N LEU A 73 -1.69 -9.07 -12.95
CA LEU A 73 -0.77 -10.18 -12.71
C LEU A 73 0.37 -9.79 -11.74
N SER A 74 0.62 -8.49 -11.52
CA SER A 74 1.52 -7.97 -10.47
C SER A 74 1.18 -8.48 -9.06
N ALA A 75 -0.07 -8.84 -8.80
CA ALA A 75 -0.49 -9.46 -7.54
C ALA A 75 0.21 -10.80 -7.25
N TYR A 76 0.77 -11.44 -8.29
CA TYR A 76 1.54 -12.66 -8.17
C TYR A 76 3.06 -12.41 -8.10
N ASN A 77 3.56 -11.17 -8.12
CA ASN A 77 5.01 -10.91 -8.07
C ASN A 77 5.61 -11.07 -6.66
N TYR A 78 5.81 -12.33 -6.25
CA TYR A 78 6.35 -12.69 -4.94
C TYR A 78 7.84 -12.40 -4.76
N ASP A 79 8.61 -12.14 -5.83
CA ASP A 79 10.05 -11.83 -5.77
C ASP A 79 10.32 -10.31 -5.70
N SER A 80 9.33 -9.55 -5.23
CA SER A 80 9.47 -8.12 -4.94
C SER A 80 10.28 -7.88 -3.67
N SER A 81 10.71 -6.63 -3.43
CA SER A 81 11.38 -6.25 -2.17
C SER A 81 10.52 -6.58 -0.94
N TYR A 82 9.19 -6.42 -1.06
CA TYR A 82 8.23 -6.81 -0.04
C TYR A 82 8.15 -8.33 0.13
N GLY A 83 8.21 -9.09 -0.97
CA GLY A 83 8.29 -10.54 -0.93
C GLY A 83 9.52 -11.07 -0.20
N LYS A 84 10.70 -10.51 -0.49
CA LYS A 84 11.94 -10.85 0.22
C LYS A 84 11.87 -10.53 1.71
N ARG A 85 11.29 -9.38 2.06
CA ARG A 85 11.06 -8.98 3.45
C ARG A 85 10.03 -9.88 4.15
N ALA A 86 8.95 -10.24 3.46
CA ALA A 86 7.93 -11.16 3.99
C ALA A 86 8.52 -12.54 4.29
N LEU A 87 9.37 -13.04 3.39
CA LEU A 87 10.07 -14.31 3.58
C LEU A 87 10.98 -14.27 4.82
N MET A 88 11.78 -13.23 4.96
CA MET A 88 12.65 -13.04 6.12
C MET A 88 11.83 -13.01 7.42
N VAL A 89 10.74 -12.22 7.47
CA VAL A 89 9.86 -12.13 8.65
C VAL A 89 9.24 -13.49 8.99
N MET A 90 8.76 -14.21 7.98
CA MET A 90 8.20 -15.56 8.17
C MET A 90 9.25 -16.51 8.75
N TYR A 91 10.46 -16.53 8.21
CA TYR A 91 11.54 -17.39 8.69
C TYR A 91 11.95 -17.06 10.12
N ARG A 92 12.09 -15.78 10.47
CA ARG A 92 12.39 -15.37 11.85
C ARG A 92 11.28 -15.75 12.83
N GLY A 93 10.03 -15.62 12.40
CA GLY A 93 8.86 -16.05 13.18
C GLY A 93 8.80 -17.56 13.38
N ILE A 94 9.02 -18.36 12.33
CA ILE A 94 9.06 -19.83 12.43
C ILE A 94 10.26 -20.27 13.28
N MET A 95 11.40 -19.58 13.20
CA MET A 95 12.58 -19.88 14.03
C MET A 95 12.46 -19.39 15.47
N GLU A 96 11.34 -18.78 15.85
CA GLU A 96 11.11 -18.21 17.18
C GLU A 96 12.15 -17.14 17.57
N GLN A 97 12.73 -16.46 16.57
CA GLN A 97 13.63 -15.33 16.77
C GLN A 97 12.86 -14.03 17.00
N ASP A 98 11.74 -13.87 16.30
CA ASP A 98 10.82 -12.74 16.37
C ASP A 98 9.39 -13.25 16.56
N SER A 99 8.47 -12.38 17.02
CA SER A 99 7.03 -12.72 17.07
C SER A 99 6.43 -12.76 15.67
N LEU A 100 5.55 -13.73 15.42
CA LEU A 100 4.79 -13.80 14.17
C LEU A 100 3.86 -12.59 14.06
N LEU A 101 4.01 -11.82 12.98
CA LEU A 101 3.16 -10.64 12.71
C LEU A 101 1.72 -11.00 12.35
N VAL A 102 1.48 -12.25 11.96
CA VAL A 102 0.19 -12.77 11.52
C VAL A 102 -0.05 -14.13 12.17
N VAL A 103 -1.30 -14.41 12.54
CA VAL A 103 -1.71 -15.72 13.05
C VAL A 103 -1.63 -16.76 11.92
N PRO A 104 -0.94 -17.89 12.11
CA PRO A 104 -0.84 -18.91 11.07
C PRO A 104 -2.20 -19.47 10.63
N PRO A 105 -2.32 -19.91 9.37
CA PRO A 105 -3.57 -20.47 8.85
C PRO A 105 -4.06 -21.66 9.69
N GLY A 106 -5.35 -21.62 10.08
CA GLY A 106 -5.98 -22.63 10.91
C GLY A 106 -5.66 -22.54 12.41
N CYS A 107 -4.96 -21.49 12.86
CA CYS A 107 -4.71 -21.21 14.27
C CYS A 107 -5.61 -20.06 14.76
N SER A 108 -5.91 -20.05 16.06
CA SER A 108 -6.61 -18.92 16.72
C SER A 108 -5.67 -18.30 17.76
N PRO A 109 -5.67 -16.95 17.92
CA PRO A 109 -4.92 -16.28 18.98
C PRO A 109 -5.36 -16.72 20.39
N GLU A 110 -6.56 -17.29 20.53
CA GLU A 110 -7.12 -17.79 21.80
C GLU A 110 -6.58 -19.19 22.16
N LYS A 111 -5.93 -19.89 21.23
CA LYS A 111 -5.43 -21.28 21.39
C LYS A 111 -3.92 -21.37 21.08
N PRO A 112 -3.04 -20.97 22.03
CA PRO A 112 -1.59 -20.88 21.78
C PRO A 112 -0.94 -22.22 21.40
N HIS A 113 -1.49 -23.35 21.85
CA HIS A 113 -1.01 -24.69 21.49
C HIS A 113 -1.06 -24.96 19.96
N THR A 114 -2.06 -24.42 19.26
CA THR A 114 -2.20 -24.61 17.81
C THR A 114 -1.08 -23.92 17.03
N ILE A 115 -0.63 -22.76 17.52
CA ILE A 115 0.48 -21.99 16.93
C ILE A 115 1.79 -22.73 17.15
N GLN A 116 2.02 -23.29 18.34
CA GLN A 116 3.21 -24.08 18.64
C GLN A 116 3.29 -25.35 17.78
N GLU A 117 2.17 -26.05 17.60
CA GLU A 117 2.10 -27.23 16.72
C GLU A 117 2.41 -26.87 15.26
N PHE A 118 1.87 -25.75 14.77
CA PHE A 118 2.19 -25.23 13.45
C PHE A 118 3.69 -24.94 13.31
N ILE A 119 4.29 -24.23 14.26
CA ILE A 119 5.72 -23.89 14.24
C ILE A 119 6.56 -25.15 14.21
N PHE A 120 6.22 -26.16 15.01
CA PHE A 120 6.92 -27.44 15.02
C PHE A 120 6.88 -28.14 13.65
N LYS A 121 5.68 -28.26 13.05
CA LYS A 121 5.51 -28.85 11.71
C LYS A 121 6.23 -28.03 10.62
N ALA A 122 6.19 -26.71 10.72
CA ALA A 122 6.87 -25.79 9.81
C ALA A 122 8.40 -25.95 9.89
N LYS A 123 8.98 -26.02 11.09
CA LYS A 123 10.42 -26.27 11.29
C LYS A 123 10.84 -27.60 10.66
N ALA A 124 10.12 -28.68 10.96
CA ALA A 124 10.40 -30.00 10.40
C ALA A 124 10.33 -29.99 8.86
N ALA A 125 9.34 -29.32 8.29
CA ALA A 125 9.19 -29.16 6.84
C ALA A 125 10.34 -28.35 6.21
N LEU A 126 10.78 -27.26 6.83
CA LEU A 126 11.90 -26.46 6.31
C LEU A 126 13.25 -27.20 6.41
N VAL A 127 13.42 -28.07 7.42
CA VAL A 127 14.57 -28.97 7.54
C VAL A 127 14.54 -30.02 6.43
N SER A 128 13.38 -30.68 6.20
CA SER A 128 13.28 -31.76 5.21
C SER A 128 13.59 -31.31 3.79
N VAL A 129 13.31 -30.05 3.45
CA VAL A 129 13.62 -29.46 2.13
C VAL A 129 14.97 -28.74 2.08
N GLY A 130 15.76 -28.80 3.16
CA GLY A 130 17.12 -28.23 3.22
C GLY A 130 17.17 -26.70 3.17
N ILE A 131 16.11 -26.02 3.60
CA ILE A 131 16.13 -24.57 3.87
C ILE A 131 16.81 -24.31 5.21
N VAL A 132 16.44 -25.10 6.22
CA VAL A 132 17.10 -25.10 7.53
C VAL A 132 18.21 -26.13 7.51
N ARG A 133 19.42 -25.69 7.80
CA ARG A 133 20.57 -26.58 7.94
C ARG A 133 20.75 -26.85 9.42
N ASP A 134 20.52 -28.10 9.83
CA ASP A 134 20.81 -28.53 11.19
C ASP A 134 22.19 -29.22 11.23
N PRO A 135 23.20 -28.65 11.93
CA PRO A 135 24.48 -29.32 12.12
C PRO A 135 24.37 -30.60 12.97
N ALA A 136 23.27 -30.85 13.67
CA ALA A 136 23.09 -32.01 14.56
C ALA A 136 22.53 -33.27 13.86
N LEU A 137 22.12 -33.20 12.60
CA LEU A 137 21.64 -34.38 11.84
C LEU A 137 22.76 -35.37 11.44
N GLY A 138 23.99 -35.16 11.93
CA GLY A 138 25.13 -36.05 11.71
C GLY A 138 25.18 -37.25 12.65
N VAL A 139 24.80 -37.15 13.93
CA VAL A 139 24.90 -38.27 14.90
C VAL A 139 23.96 -38.03 16.09
N GLY A 140 23.02 -38.94 16.35
CA GLY A 140 22.47 -39.15 17.70
C GLY A 140 21.07 -38.60 18.01
N LYS A 141 20.09 -39.52 18.03
CA LYS A 141 18.99 -39.77 19.01
C LYS A 141 18.31 -38.69 19.88
N ASP A 142 18.50 -37.38 19.72
CA ASP A 142 17.77 -36.36 20.52
C ASP A 142 16.78 -35.52 19.67
N SER A 143 15.56 -36.02 19.56
CA SER A 143 14.47 -35.49 18.73
C SER A 143 13.71 -34.29 19.34
N GLY A 144 14.40 -33.31 19.94
CA GLY A 144 13.74 -32.30 20.78
C GLY A 144 14.13 -30.83 20.60
N LYS A 145 15.30 -30.51 20.03
CA LYS A 145 15.74 -29.12 19.86
C LYS A 145 16.27 -28.88 18.45
N PHE A 146 15.45 -28.25 17.61
CA PHE A 146 15.90 -27.72 16.32
C PHE A 146 16.90 -26.59 16.57
N SER A 147 18.19 -26.88 16.43
CA SER A 147 19.29 -25.89 16.47
C SER A 147 19.63 -25.34 15.07
N GLY A 148 18.85 -25.73 14.06
CA GLY A 148 19.13 -25.40 12.68
C GLY A 148 19.10 -23.89 12.40
N ARG A 149 20.01 -23.45 11.53
CA ARG A 149 20.11 -22.05 11.08
C ARG A 149 19.74 -21.95 9.60
N ILE A 150 19.11 -20.84 9.23
CA ILE A 150 18.93 -20.45 7.83
C ILE A 150 20.10 -19.55 7.48
N VAL A 151 20.77 -19.83 6.38
CA VAL A 151 21.89 -19.01 5.89
C VAL A 151 21.35 -17.67 5.40
N ASP A 152 22.06 -16.57 5.64
CA ASP A 152 21.61 -15.22 5.26
C ASP A 152 21.32 -15.07 3.76
N SER A 153 22.04 -15.83 2.91
CA SER A 153 21.76 -15.91 1.47
C SER A 153 20.36 -16.45 1.15
N ASP A 154 19.89 -17.42 1.94
CA ASP A 154 18.61 -18.10 1.74
C ASP A 154 17.45 -17.29 2.37
N MET A 155 17.75 -16.37 3.29
CA MET A 155 16.76 -15.55 4.01
C MET A 155 15.92 -14.63 3.09
N HIS A 156 16.48 -14.25 1.94
CA HIS A 156 15.86 -13.35 0.96
C HIS A 156 15.61 -14.03 -0.39
N ASP A 157 15.86 -15.33 -0.51
CA ASP A 157 15.74 -16.07 -1.76
C ASP A 157 14.35 -16.69 -1.91
N VAL A 158 13.41 -15.87 -2.39
CA VAL A 158 12.04 -16.30 -2.67
C VAL A 158 12.01 -17.39 -3.73
N GLY A 159 12.92 -17.34 -4.72
CA GLY A 159 12.99 -18.34 -5.77
C GLY A 159 13.32 -19.72 -5.19
N ARG A 160 14.32 -19.81 -4.32
CA ARG A 160 14.70 -21.04 -3.61
C ARG A 160 13.59 -21.51 -2.69
N PHE A 161 12.97 -20.61 -1.91
CA PHE A 161 11.83 -20.96 -1.06
C PHE A 161 10.71 -21.64 -1.84
N LEU A 162 10.22 -21.00 -2.92
CA LEU A 162 9.13 -21.53 -3.73
C LEU A 162 9.51 -22.84 -4.43
N ASN A 163 10.76 -22.99 -4.87
CA ASN A 163 11.28 -24.25 -5.43
C ASN A 163 11.26 -25.38 -4.41
N ARG A 164 11.70 -25.12 -3.18
CA ARG A 164 11.78 -26.13 -2.12
C ARG A 164 10.40 -26.50 -1.58
N LEU A 165 9.48 -25.55 -1.58
CA LEU A 165 8.10 -25.78 -1.17
C LEU A 165 7.37 -26.81 -2.05
N LEU A 166 7.80 -27.01 -3.32
CA LEU A 166 7.26 -28.05 -4.20
C LEU A 166 7.59 -29.47 -3.72
N GLY A 167 8.63 -29.63 -2.91
CA GLY A 167 9.01 -30.93 -2.32
C GLY A 167 8.21 -31.31 -1.08
N LEU A 168 7.27 -30.47 -0.64
CA LEU A 168 6.48 -30.70 0.56
C LEU A 168 5.11 -31.32 0.26
N PRO A 169 4.53 -32.08 1.22
CA PRO A 169 3.14 -32.51 1.14
C PRO A 169 2.18 -31.31 0.99
N PRO A 170 1.09 -31.45 0.22
CA PRO A 170 0.16 -30.34 -0.07
C PRO A 170 -0.37 -29.59 1.15
N GLU A 171 -0.64 -30.30 2.25
CA GLU A 171 -1.18 -29.68 3.46
C GLU A 171 -0.20 -28.67 4.08
N ILE A 172 1.04 -29.09 4.34
CA ILE A 172 2.05 -28.21 4.96
C ILE A 172 2.57 -27.18 3.95
N GLN A 173 2.63 -27.53 2.67
CA GLN A 173 2.94 -26.62 1.58
C GLN A 173 1.97 -25.43 1.57
N ASN A 174 0.66 -25.68 1.54
CA ASN A 174 -0.35 -24.64 1.47
C ASN A 174 -0.32 -23.77 2.74
N ARG A 175 -0.22 -24.39 3.91
CA ARG A 175 -0.12 -23.68 5.19
C ARG A 175 1.08 -22.72 5.27
N LEU A 176 2.26 -23.16 4.82
CA LEU A 176 3.45 -22.30 4.76
C LEU A 176 3.32 -21.17 3.73
N PHE A 177 2.75 -21.49 2.57
CA PHE A 177 2.54 -20.51 1.51
C PHE A 177 1.51 -19.44 1.90
N GLU A 178 0.41 -19.84 2.54
CA GLU A 178 -0.62 -18.94 3.03
C GLU A 178 -0.11 -18.01 4.12
N LEU A 179 0.74 -18.51 5.03
CA LEU A 179 1.43 -17.67 6.00
C LEU A 179 2.32 -16.63 5.33
N PHE A 180 3.12 -17.05 4.34
CA PHE A 180 3.96 -16.14 3.54
C PHE A 180 3.13 -15.05 2.85
N VAL A 181 2.04 -15.43 2.18
CA VAL A 181 1.14 -14.49 1.48
C VAL A 181 0.48 -13.53 2.47
N SER A 182 0.04 -14.00 3.63
CA SER A 182 -0.60 -13.15 4.63
C SER A 182 0.36 -12.10 5.21
N ILE A 183 1.62 -12.47 5.43
CA ILE A 183 2.68 -11.54 5.85
C ILE A 183 2.98 -10.54 4.72
N LEU A 184 3.06 -11.01 3.47
CA LEU A 184 3.27 -10.16 2.31
C LEU A 184 2.17 -9.12 2.15
N ASP A 185 0.90 -9.53 2.26
CA ASP A 185 -0.26 -8.65 2.18
C ASP A 185 -0.24 -7.61 3.29
N LEU A 186 0.09 -8.00 4.52
CA LEU A 186 0.25 -7.06 5.63
C LEU A 186 1.36 -6.03 5.37
N LEU A 187 2.52 -6.45 4.86
CA LEU A 187 3.61 -5.55 4.53
C LEU A 187 3.26 -4.61 3.37
N ILE A 188 2.56 -5.10 2.35
CA ILE A 188 2.07 -4.30 1.22
C ILE A 188 1.02 -3.29 1.70
N GLN A 189 0.09 -3.70 2.56
CA GLN A 189 -0.90 -2.81 3.16
C GLN A 189 -0.23 -1.72 4.00
N ASN A 190 0.72 -2.08 4.87
CA ASN A 190 1.49 -1.12 5.66
C ASN A 190 2.25 -0.16 4.75
N ALA A 191 2.92 -0.66 3.71
CA ALA A 191 3.63 0.17 2.75
C ALA A 191 2.68 1.08 1.94
N ARG A 192 1.45 0.62 1.66
CA ARG A 192 0.41 1.43 1.00
C ARG A 192 -0.07 2.55 1.92
N ILE A 193 -0.28 2.24 3.20
CA ILE A 193 -0.64 3.21 4.25
C ILE A 193 0.49 4.24 4.45
N GLU A 194 1.75 3.80 4.43
CA GLU A 194 2.93 4.64 4.58
C GLU A 194 3.33 5.38 3.28
N GLY A 195 2.68 5.08 2.15
CA GLY A 195 2.96 5.73 0.85
C GLY A 195 4.30 5.31 0.22
N HIS A 196 4.79 4.12 0.55
CA HIS A 196 6.02 3.50 0.03
C HIS A 196 5.81 2.53 -1.14
N LEU A 197 4.56 2.12 -1.42
CA LEU A 197 4.22 1.23 -2.53
C LEU A 197 3.99 2.03 -3.83
N ASP A 198 4.82 1.81 -4.85
CA ASP A 198 4.58 2.33 -6.21
C ASP A 198 3.48 1.49 -6.87
N ALA A 199 2.25 2.00 -6.86
CA ALA A 199 1.07 1.34 -7.43
C ALA A 199 0.66 1.92 -8.78
N GLY A 200 1.63 2.39 -9.58
CA GLY A 200 1.34 3.08 -10.85
C GLY A 200 0.81 4.49 -10.63
N ILE A 201 -0.26 4.87 -11.31
CA ILE A 201 -0.84 6.21 -11.24
C ILE A 201 -1.55 6.38 -9.90
N VAL A 202 -1.09 7.32 -9.07
CA VAL A 202 -1.70 7.63 -7.77
C VAL A 202 -2.83 8.63 -7.95
N ASP A 203 -4.05 8.22 -7.63
CA ASP A 203 -5.20 9.12 -7.58
C ASP A 203 -5.14 10.02 -6.34
N MET A 204 -4.96 11.32 -6.55
CA MET A 204 -5.02 12.30 -5.48
C MET A 204 -6.48 12.66 -5.24
N ARG A 205 -6.99 12.27 -4.07
CA ARG A 205 -8.34 12.62 -3.62
C ARG A 205 -8.29 13.67 -2.51
N ALA A 206 -9.23 14.58 -2.56
CA ALA A 206 -9.51 15.59 -1.55
C ALA A 206 -10.99 16.01 -1.68
N ASN A 207 -11.52 16.70 -0.68
CA ASN A 207 -12.91 17.19 -0.72
C ASN A 207 -13.04 18.34 -1.71
N VAL A 208 -12.01 19.20 -1.77
CA VAL A 208 -11.89 20.30 -2.74
C VAL A 208 -10.51 20.24 -3.37
N ILE A 209 -10.46 20.38 -4.70
CA ILE A 209 -9.23 20.43 -5.49
C ILE A 209 -9.35 21.60 -6.45
N GLU A 210 -8.56 22.64 -6.19
CA GLU A 210 -8.56 23.87 -6.98
C GLU A 210 -7.21 24.10 -7.63
N LEU A 211 -7.22 24.51 -8.90
CA LEU A 211 -6.03 24.96 -9.60
C LEU A 211 -5.64 26.35 -9.07
N GLN A 212 -4.40 26.48 -8.62
CA GLN A 212 -3.87 27.72 -8.11
C GLN A 212 -3.19 28.51 -9.23
N GLY A 213 -3.76 29.68 -9.55
CA GLY A 213 -3.20 30.59 -10.55
C GLY A 213 -3.19 30.01 -11.97
N MET A 214 -2.36 30.59 -12.84
CA MET A 214 -2.18 30.10 -14.21
C MET A 214 -1.08 29.04 -14.27
N PRO A 215 -1.29 27.92 -15.01
CA PRO A 215 -0.25 26.92 -15.22
C PRO A 215 1.00 27.54 -15.85
N LYS A 216 2.17 27.12 -15.38
CA LYS A 216 3.46 27.65 -15.86
C LYS A 216 4.04 26.74 -16.93
N THR A 217 4.31 27.27 -18.11
CA THR A 217 4.98 26.52 -19.17
C THR A 217 6.46 26.34 -18.81
N VAL A 218 6.91 25.09 -18.76
CA VAL A 218 8.30 24.72 -18.47
C VAL A 218 9.12 24.60 -19.75
N HIS A 219 8.55 23.96 -20.76
CA HIS A 219 9.22 23.74 -22.03
C HIS A 219 8.19 23.69 -23.16
N VAL A 220 8.60 24.06 -24.37
CA VAL A 220 7.82 23.87 -25.59
C VAL A 220 8.74 23.18 -26.58
N ASP A 221 8.33 22.02 -27.06
CA ASP A 221 9.13 21.24 -27.99
C ASP A 221 9.09 21.88 -29.39
N ASN A 222 10.26 22.15 -29.95
CA ASN A 222 10.39 22.86 -31.22
C ASN A 222 9.85 22.07 -32.43
N MET A 223 9.80 20.74 -32.34
CA MET A 223 9.38 19.88 -33.44
C MET A 223 7.86 19.65 -33.46
N SER A 224 7.27 19.44 -32.29
CA SER A 224 5.85 19.11 -32.14
C SER A 224 4.98 20.28 -31.71
N GLY A 225 5.58 21.36 -31.19
CA GLY A 225 4.84 22.47 -30.56
C GLY A 225 4.17 22.09 -29.23
N ALA A 226 4.37 20.86 -28.75
CA ALA A 226 3.77 20.39 -27.51
C ALA A 226 4.48 21.02 -26.30
N SER A 227 3.69 21.48 -25.33
CA SER A 227 4.21 22.10 -24.12
C SER A 227 4.27 21.13 -22.95
N THR A 228 5.30 21.30 -22.11
CA THR A 228 5.36 20.80 -20.75
C THR A 228 4.87 21.90 -19.83
N VAL A 229 3.88 21.60 -18.99
CA VAL A 229 3.21 22.60 -18.16
C VAL A 229 3.17 22.14 -16.71
N LEU A 230 3.55 23.01 -15.80
CA LEU A 230 3.45 22.83 -14.37
C LEU A 230 2.11 23.39 -13.86
N PHE A 231 1.33 22.52 -13.24
CA PHE A 231 0.07 22.83 -12.58
C PHE A 231 0.27 22.81 -11.07
N THR A 232 -0.13 23.87 -10.38
CA THR A 232 -0.12 23.92 -8.92
C THR A 232 -1.56 23.80 -8.43
N PHE A 233 -1.82 22.85 -7.54
CA PHE A 233 -3.15 22.61 -6.97
C PHE A 233 -3.15 22.83 -5.47
N THR A 234 -4.25 23.37 -4.95
CA THR A 234 -4.56 23.38 -3.52
C THR A 234 -5.56 22.26 -3.24
N LEU A 235 -5.17 21.30 -2.41
CA LEU A 235 -6.01 20.19 -1.96
C LEU A 235 -6.52 20.50 -0.56
N ASP A 236 -7.83 20.54 -0.37
CA ASP A 236 -8.48 20.60 0.95
C ASP A 236 -9.05 19.22 1.31
N ARG A 237 -8.43 18.56 2.30
CA ARG A 237 -8.87 17.27 2.85
C ARG A 237 -9.66 17.42 4.15
N GLY A 238 -9.88 18.65 4.61
CA GLY A 238 -10.56 18.91 5.85
C GLY A 238 -12.04 18.56 5.76
N ILE A 239 -12.60 18.23 6.91
CA ILE A 239 -14.05 18.04 7.06
C ILE A 239 -14.61 19.12 7.99
N ALA A 240 -15.57 19.89 7.47
CA ALA A 240 -16.25 20.94 8.22
C ALA A 240 -17.11 20.32 9.34
N TRP A 241 -17.44 21.13 10.35
CA TRP A 241 -18.24 20.67 11.48
C TRP A 241 -19.61 20.14 11.04
N GLU A 242 -20.23 20.82 10.07
CA GLU A 242 -21.54 20.46 9.54
C GLU A 242 -21.49 19.05 8.92
N SER A 243 -20.50 18.77 8.08
CA SER A 243 -20.31 17.46 7.45
C SER A 243 -19.96 16.37 8.47
N ALA A 244 -19.17 16.68 9.48
CA ALA A 244 -18.85 15.73 10.54
C ALA A 244 -20.09 15.41 11.40
N SER A 245 -20.92 16.42 11.66
CA SER A 245 -22.16 16.29 12.43
C SER A 245 -23.20 15.48 11.66
N THR A 246 -23.38 15.72 10.36
CA THR A 246 -24.29 14.91 9.52
C THR A 246 -23.85 13.45 9.45
N LEU A 247 -22.54 13.18 9.32
CA LEU A 247 -22.01 11.81 9.35
C LEU A 247 -22.31 11.11 10.67
N PHE A 248 -22.21 11.82 11.79
CA PHE A 248 -22.54 11.28 13.10
C PHE A 248 -24.04 10.98 13.23
N ASP A 249 -24.90 11.89 12.78
CA ASP A 249 -26.36 11.74 12.83
C ASP A 249 -26.88 10.60 11.93
N GLU A 250 -26.33 10.45 10.73
CA GLU A 250 -26.66 9.34 9.82
C GLU A 250 -26.30 7.99 10.45
N LYS A 251 -25.11 7.88 11.07
CA LYS A 251 -24.66 6.66 11.73
C LYS A 251 -25.48 6.30 12.96
N GLN A 252 -26.01 7.30 13.68
CA GLN A 252 -26.96 7.08 14.76
C GLN A 252 -28.31 6.54 14.23
N LYS A 253 -28.79 7.05 13.10
CA LYS A 253 -30.08 6.65 12.50
C LYS A 253 -30.05 5.25 11.89
N ASP A 254 -28.92 4.81 11.35
CA ASP A 254 -28.74 3.48 10.74
C ASP A 254 -28.79 2.32 11.75
N GLY A 255 -29.01 2.57 13.06
CA GLY A 255 -29.12 1.54 14.09
C GLY A 255 -27.80 0.84 14.44
N HIS A 256 -26.68 1.26 13.82
CA HIS A 256 -25.33 0.80 14.07
C HIS A 256 -24.55 1.68 15.09
N GLY A 257 -25.23 2.66 15.70
CA GLY A 257 -24.61 3.56 16.67
C GLY A 257 -24.19 2.84 17.94
N SER A 258 -22.88 2.64 18.11
CA SER A 258 -22.30 2.16 19.36
C SER A 258 -22.47 3.23 20.43
N SER A 259 -22.66 2.86 21.71
CA SER A 259 -22.67 3.85 22.81
C SER A 259 -21.34 4.62 22.92
N ILE A 260 -20.30 4.13 22.26
CA ILE A 260 -18.96 4.69 22.21
C ILE A 260 -18.84 5.71 21.06
N ASP A 261 -19.70 5.68 20.04
CA ASP A 261 -19.60 6.63 18.92
C ASP A 261 -19.82 8.07 19.40
N GLY A 262 -19.03 8.99 18.85
CA GLY A 262 -19.18 10.42 19.13
C GLY A 262 -17.89 11.21 19.03
N PHE A 263 -17.95 12.44 19.52
CA PHE A 263 -16.84 13.38 19.51
C PHE A 263 -15.94 13.21 20.73
N TYR A 264 -14.64 13.37 20.51
CA TYR A 264 -13.58 13.12 21.47
C TYR A 264 -12.58 14.27 21.50
N GLU A 265 -12.07 14.57 22.70
CA GLU A 265 -11.00 15.52 22.97
C GLU A 265 -9.77 14.78 23.51
N SER A 266 -8.56 15.19 23.12
CA SER A 266 -7.34 14.60 23.66
C SER A 266 -7.22 14.85 25.17
N LYS A 267 -6.88 13.79 25.94
CA LYS A 267 -6.72 13.92 27.40
C LYS A 267 -5.51 14.76 27.79
N ARG A 268 -4.47 14.71 26.96
CA ARG A 268 -3.26 15.50 27.12
C ARG A 268 -3.22 16.55 26.03
N GLU A 269 -2.71 17.71 26.38
CA GLU A 269 -2.22 18.67 25.42
C GLU A 269 -0.90 18.15 24.87
N TRP A 270 -0.80 18.08 23.55
CA TRP A 270 0.46 17.82 22.89
C TRP A 270 0.64 18.88 21.81
N LEU A 271 1.90 19.20 21.50
CA LEU A 271 2.21 20.10 20.37
C LEU A 271 1.53 21.49 20.48
N GLY A 272 1.26 21.91 21.73
CA GLY A 272 0.69 23.22 22.07
C GLY A 272 -0.84 23.31 22.09
N ARG A 273 -1.59 22.21 21.88
CA ARG A 273 -3.06 22.26 21.91
C ARG A 273 -3.72 20.93 22.25
N ARG A 274 -5.04 20.99 22.49
CA ARG A 274 -5.91 19.82 22.48
C ARG A 274 -6.44 19.56 21.08
N HIS A 275 -6.62 18.29 20.78
CA HIS A 275 -7.08 17.82 19.48
C HIS A 275 -8.44 17.15 19.59
N PHE A 276 -9.24 17.35 18.55
CA PHE A 276 -10.61 16.89 18.43
C PHE A 276 -10.72 15.86 17.32
N LEU A 277 -11.54 14.84 17.54
CA LEU A 277 -11.85 13.83 16.53
C LEU A 277 -13.26 13.29 16.72
N LEU A 278 -13.79 12.71 15.65
CA LEU A 278 -15.03 11.96 15.64
C LEU A 278 -14.65 10.49 15.49
N ALA A 279 -15.14 9.63 16.39
CA ALA A 279 -14.94 8.19 16.32
C ALA A 279 -16.29 7.51 16.06
N CYS A 280 -16.30 6.64 15.06
CA CYS A 280 -17.46 5.81 14.71
C CYS A 280 -17.00 4.35 14.61
N GLU A 281 -17.83 3.41 15.05
CA GLU A 281 -17.52 1.99 14.97
C GLU A 281 -17.20 1.58 13.52
N GLY A 282 -16.09 0.84 13.38
CA GLY A 282 -15.56 0.40 12.10
C GLY A 282 -16.27 -0.84 11.58
N SER A 283 -15.70 -1.43 10.53
CA SER A 283 -16.23 -2.68 9.95
C SER A 283 -15.98 -3.90 10.86
N THR A 284 -15.03 -3.78 11.79
CA THR A 284 -14.63 -4.84 12.71
C THR A 284 -15.03 -4.45 14.13
N SER A 285 -15.69 -5.34 14.86
CA SER A 285 -16.11 -5.06 16.24
C SER A 285 -14.92 -4.68 17.12
N GLY A 286 -14.99 -3.53 17.78
CA GLY A 286 -13.93 -3.04 18.68
C GLY A 286 -12.84 -2.18 18.03
N THR A 287 -12.90 -1.93 16.72
CA THR A 287 -12.10 -0.91 16.03
C THR A 287 -12.98 0.26 15.59
N TYR A 288 -12.41 1.46 15.59
CA TYR A 288 -13.14 2.70 15.32
C TYR A 288 -12.49 3.46 14.16
N LYS A 289 -13.31 3.88 13.20
CA LYS A 289 -12.95 4.85 12.17
C LYS A 289 -12.84 6.23 12.80
N ILE A 290 -11.73 6.90 12.51
CA ILE A 290 -11.40 8.18 13.13
C ILE A 290 -11.45 9.26 12.07
N PHE A 291 -12.25 10.29 12.30
CA PHE A 291 -12.33 11.48 11.48
C PHE A 291 -11.68 12.64 12.20
N ARG A 292 -10.76 13.34 11.54
CA ARG A 292 -10.08 14.53 12.08
C ARG A 292 -10.44 15.77 11.27
N PRO A 293 -10.56 16.96 11.91
CA PRO A 293 -10.85 18.21 11.22
C PRO A 293 -9.92 18.48 10.02
N ALA A 294 -8.63 18.17 10.18
CA ALA A 294 -7.60 18.51 9.20
C ALA A 294 -7.52 17.55 7.99
N VAL A 295 -7.83 16.26 8.16
CA VAL A 295 -7.51 15.23 7.13
C VAL A 295 -8.74 14.40 6.74
N GLY A 296 -9.87 14.56 7.46
CA GLY A 296 -11.02 13.70 7.27
C GLY A 296 -10.80 12.31 7.88
N GLU A 297 -11.27 11.28 7.18
CA GLU A 297 -11.13 9.89 7.59
C GLU A 297 -9.66 9.47 7.63
N ALA A 298 -9.23 8.98 8.79
CA ALA A 298 -7.91 8.40 8.96
C ALA A 298 -7.86 7.02 8.29
N LEU A 299 -6.78 6.77 7.54
CA LEU A 299 -6.57 5.49 6.86
C LEU A 299 -6.53 4.27 7.79
N ARG A 300 -6.17 4.48 9.07
CA ARG A 300 -6.05 3.43 10.08
C ARG A 300 -7.15 3.56 11.12
N GLU A 301 -7.90 2.48 11.30
CA GLU A 301 -8.84 2.34 12.41
C GLU A 301 -8.10 2.23 13.74
N MET A 302 -8.70 2.76 14.81
CA MET A 302 -8.13 2.79 16.15
C MET A 302 -8.84 1.77 17.05
N PRO A 303 -8.10 0.90 17.76
CA PRO A 303 -8.69 0.01 18.75
C PRO A 303 -9.32 0.78 19.92
N LEU A 304 -10.39 0.25 20.49
CA LEU A 304 -11.11 0.87 21.62
C LEU A 304 -10.19 1.21 22.81
N ALA A 305 -9.26 0.31 23.14
CA ALA A 305 -8.32 0.50 24.24
C ALA A 305 -7.41 1.72 24.03
N GLU A 306 -6.97 1.95 22.79
CA GLU A 306 -6.14 3.09 22.43
C GLU A 306 -6.95 4.39 22.47
N LEU A 307 -8.17 4.38 21.92
CA LEU A 307 -9.08 5.53 21.92
C LEU A 307 -9.39 5.98 23.35
N LYS A 308 -9.80 5.06 24.21
CA LYS A 308 -10.09 5.33 25.64
C LYS A 308 -8.86 5.76 26.42
N SER A 309 -7.67 5.30 26.05
CA SER A 309 -6.42 5.71 26.70
C SER A 309 -6.09 7.17 26.39
N LYS A 310 -6.12 7.56 25.11
CA LYS A 310 -5.63 8.85 24.61
C LYS A 310 -6.68 9.97 24.64
N TYR A 311 -7.96 9.64 24.50
CA TYR A 311 -9.04 10.60 24.31
C TYR A 311 -10.15 10.46 25.34
N ARG A 312 -10.92 11.53 25.54
CA ARG A 312 -12.11 11.60 26.39
C ARG A 312 -13.32 11.97 25.55
N LYS A 313 -14.40 11.22 25.70
CA LYS A 313 -15.66 11.51 25.01
C LYS A 313 -16.22 12.85 25.51
N ILE A 314 -16.68 13.68 24.59
CA ILE A 314 -17.28 14.98 24.87
C ILE A 314 -18.79 14.81 24.94
N SER A 315 -19.42 15.26 26.03
CA SER A 315 -20.88 15.25 26.19
C SER A 315 -21.55 16.50 25.61
N SER A 316 -20.88 17.66 25.66
CA SER A 316 -21.39 18.92 25.09
C SER A 316 -20.99 19.06 23.62
N LEU A 317 -22.01 19.08 22.74
CA LEU A 317 -21.83 19.32 21.30
C LEU A 317 -21.25 20.71 21.00
N GLU A 318 -21.56 21.72 21.82
CA GLU A 318 -21.02 23.08 21.65
C GLU A 318 -19.51 23.12 21.85
N LYS A 319 -19.01 22.41 22.88
CA LYS A 319 -17.57 22.28 23.12
C LYS A 319 -16.89 21.54 21.98
N ALA A 320 -17.51 20.46 21.49
CA ALA A 320 -17.00 19.72 20.35
C ALA A 320 -16.93 20.60 19.08
N ARG A 321 -17.98 21.39 18.82
CA ARG A 321 -18.06 22.32 17.69
C ARG A 321 -16.96 23.37 17.72
N SER A 322 -16.85 24.10 18.83
CA SER A 322 -15.84 25.15 18.96
C SER A 322 -14.43 24.58 18.80
N GLY A 323 -14.13 23.45 19.46
CA GLY A 323 -12.83 22.78 19.32
C GLY A 323 -12.54 22.30 17.90
N TRP A 324 -13.54 21.74 17.22
CA TRP A 324 -13.44 21.28 15.85
C TRP A 324 -13.19 22.42 14.87
N GLU A 325 -13.98 23.49 14.95
CA GLU A 325 -13.85 24.67 14.09
C GLU A 325 -12.50 25.37 14.29
N ASP A 326 -12.00 25.45 15.52
CA ASP A 326 -10.70 26.03 15.82
C ASP A 326 -9.55 25.18 15.26
N GLU A 327 -9.64 23.84 15.37
CA GLU A 327 -8.65 22.94 14.76
C GLU A 327 -8.75 22.96 13.23
N PHE A 328 -9.96 23.03 12.67
CA PHE A 328 -10.21 23.16 11.25
C PHE A 328 -9.63 24.45 10.66
N LYS A 329 -9.77 25.58 11.35
CA LYS A 329 -9.20 26.87 10.94
C LYS A 329 -7.68 26.85 11.01
N VAL A 330 -7.11 26.40 12.12
CA VAL A 330 -5.65 26.45 12.34
C VAL A 330 -4.91 25.46 11.43
N SER A 331 -5.46 24.26 11.21
CA SER A 331 -4.85 23.24 10.36
C SER A 331 -4.70 23.66 8.90
N SER A 332 -5.39 24.73 8.45
CA SER A 332 -5.18 25.32 7.13
C SER A 332 -3.75 25.83 6.92
N LYS A 333 -3.09 26.35 7.97
CA LYS A 333 -1.75 26.96 7.91
C LYS A 333 -0.73 26.22 8.77
N GLN A 334 -1.16 25.61 9.86
CA GLN A 334 -0.28 24.98 10.83
C GLN A 334 -0.25 23.46 10.65
N CYS A 335 0.95 22.88 10.68
CA CYS A 335 1.13 21.44 10.67
C CYS A 335 0.75 20.81 12.02
N MET A 336 0.55 19.49 12.05
CA MET A 336 0.19 18.81 13.31
C MET A 336 1.24 18.94 14.41
N HIS A 337 2.52 19.20 14.06
CA HIS A 337 3.62 19.39 15.01
C HIS A 337 3.57 20.72 15.78
N GLY A 338 2.56 21.55 15.54
CA GLY A 338 2.39 22.82 16.23
C GLY A 338 3.37 23.90 15.76
N PRO A 339 3.55 24.97 16.56
CA PRO A 339 4.31 26.15 16.14
C PRO A 339 5.82 25.90 16.17
N ASN A 340 6.29 25.00 17.05
CA ASN A 340 7.71 24.68 17.21
C ASN A 340 8.17 23.54 16.30
N CYS A 341 7.55 23.41 15.11
CA CYS A 341 7.93 22.36 14.17
C CYS A 341 9.36 22.60 13.66
N LYS A 342 10.24 21.59 13.77
CA LYS A 342 11.62 21.65 13.26
C LYS A 342 11.72 21.96 11.76
N LEU A 343 10.66 21.68 11.01
CA LEU A 343 10.57 21.87 9.56
C LEU A 343 9.85 23.18 9.17
N GLY A 344 9.32 23.92 10.15
CA GLY A 344 8.68 25.21 9.96
C GLY A 344 7.60 25.22 8.87
N GLU A 345 7.70 26.19 7.97
CA GLU A 345 6.74 26.41 6.88
C GLU A 345 6.68 25.29 5.85
N TYR A 346 7.77 24.52 5.67
CA TYR A 346 7.87 23.41 4.73
C TYR A 346 7.19 22.12 5.23
N CYS A 347 6.70 22.11 6.48
CA CYS A 347 6.01 20.95 7.04
C CYS A 347 4.55 20.89 6.56
N THR A 348 4.24 19.98 5.65
CA THR A 348 2.86 19.72 5.18
C THR A 348 2.12 18.64 5.98
N VAL A 349 2.78 18.05 6.98
CA VAL A 349 2.26 16.91 7.75
C VAL A 349 1.07 17.32 8.61
N GLY A 350 -0.10 16.75 8.30
CA GLY A 350 -1.35 17.04 9.01
C GLY A 350 -1.92 18.43 8.76
N ARG A 351 -1.43 19.15 7.74
CA ARG A 351 -2.09 20.35 7.24
C ARG A 351 -3.32 19.97 6.43
N ARG A 352 -4.36 20.79 6.57
CA ARG A 352 -5.64 20.67 5.86
C ARG A 352 -5.51 21.03 4.40
N LEU A 353 -4.89 22.19 4.15
CA LEU A 353 -4.55 22.66 2.83
C LEU A 353 -3.15 22.16 2.48
N GLN A 354 -3.06 21.45 1.36
CA GLN A 354 -1.80 20.97 0.82
C GLN A 354 -1.64 21.46 -0.60
N GLU A 355 -0.51 22.13 -0.84
CA GLU A 355 -0.09 22.48 -2.19
C GLU A 355 0.55 21.25 -2.86
N VAL A 356 0.13 20.98 -4.08
CA VAL A 356 0.61 19.86 -4.89
C VAL A 356 0.98 20.37 -6.27
N ASN A 357 2.22 20.14 -6.67
CA ASN A 357 2.73 20.56 -7.97
C ASN A 357 2.79 19.35 -8.91
N VAL A 358 2.15 19.46 -10.08
CA VAL A 358 2.05 18.38 -11.06
C VAL A 358 2.54 18.86 -12.41
N LEU A 359 3.55 18.20 -12.96
CA LEU A 359 4.08 18.46 -14.28
C LEU A 359 3.38 17.57 -15.32
N GLY A 360 2.59 18.18 -16.20
CA GLY A 360 1.86 17.51 -17.28
C GLY A 360 2.37 17.89 -18.67
N GLY A 361 1.83 17.21 -19.69
CA GLY A 361 2.20 17.44 -21.09
C GLY A 361 3.37 16.58 -21.55
N LEU A 362 4.22 17.12 -22.43
CA LEU A 362 5.35 16.37 -23.00
C LEU A 362 6.54 16.36 -22.04
N ILE A 363 6.74 15.26 -21.31
CA ILE A 363 7.72 15.21 -20.21
C ILE A 363 9.12 14.75 -20.66
N LEU A 364 9.21 13.93 -21.71
CA LEU A 364 10.48 13.32 -22.15
C LEU A 364 11.62 14.34 -22.40
N PRO A 365 11.39 15.52 -23.03
CA PRO A 365 12.46 16.49 -23.27
C PRO A 365 13.09 17.05 -21.99
N VAL A 366 12.31 17.14 -20.91
CA VAL A 366 12.76 17.70 -19.61
C VAL A 366 13.12 16.62 -18.59
N TRP A 367 13.14 15.34 -18.99
CA TRP A 367 13.34 14.21 -18.09
C TRP A 367 14.65 14.31 -17.30
N GLY A 368 15.76 14.65 -17.96
CA GLY A 368 17.06 14.80 -17.30
C GLY A 368 17.09 15.92 -16.26
N THR A 369 16.39 17.03 -16.52
CA THR A 369 16.25 18.14 -15.56
C THR A 369 15.46 17.70 -14.32
N ILE A 370 14.37 16.95 -14.52
CA ILE A 370 13.55 16.40 -13.44
C ILE A 370 14.37 15.43 -12.57
N GLU A 371 15.08 14.47 -13.17
CA GLU A 371 15.92 13.53 -12.42
C GLU A 371 17.00 14.25 -11.60
N LYS A 372 17.64 15.27 -12.19
CA LYS A 372 18.62 16.10 -11.50
C LYS A 372 18.01 16.92 -10.35
N ALA A 373 16.80 17.45 -10.52
CA ALA A 373 16.09 18.20 -9.49
C ALA A 373 15.65 17.28 -8.32
N LEU A 374 15.17 16.07 -8.63
CA LEU A 374 14.70 15.09 -7.64
C LEU A 374 15.86 14.43 -6.89
N SER A 375 16.97 14.11 -7.55
CA SER A 375 18.14 13.49 -6.91
C SER A 375 18.76 14.35 -5.80
N LYS A 376 18.66 15.67 -5.91
CA LYS A 376 19.11 16.66 -4.91
C LYS A 376 18.22 16.75 -3.66
N GLN A 377 17.05 16.11 -3.66
CA GLN A 377 16.10 16.23 -2.55
C GLN A 377 16.58 15.46 -1.30
N VAL A 378 16.42 16.07 -0.11
CA VAL A 378 16.89 15.45 1.15
C VAL A 378 16.07 14.21 1.52
N ARG A 379 14.75 14.22 1.27
CA ARG A 379 13.87 13.09 1.60
C ARG A 379 13.90 12.04 0.51
N GLN A 380 14.14 10.79 0.90
CA GLN A 380 14.12 9.66 -0.04
C GLN A 380 12.78 9.49 -0.78
N SER A 381 11.66 9.88 -0.16
CA SER A 381 10.35 9.90 -0.81
C SER A 381 10.23 10.96 -1.92
N HIS A 382 10.93 12.08 -1.78
CA HIS A 382 10.96 13.18 -2.76
C HIS A 382 11.96 12.94 -3.89
N LYS A 383 12.89 11.97 -3.74
CA LYS A 383 13.79 11.54 -4.82
C LYS A 383 13.11 10.67 -5.87
N ARG A 384 11.93 10.12 -5.56
CA ARG A 384 11.21 9.19 -6.43
C ARG A 384 10.25 9.93 -7.35
N ILE A 385 10.24 9.53 -8.62
CA ILE A 385 9.26 9.97 -9.60
C ILE A 385 7.93 9.28 -9.28
N ARG A 386 6.85 10.05 -9.16
CA ARG A 386 5.50 9.54 -8.92
C ARG A 386 4.57 10.10 -9.97
N VAL A 387 3.84 9.23 -10.66
CA VAL A 387 2.77 9.65 -11.57
C VAL A 387 1.51 9.82 -10.75
N VAL A 388 0.89 10.99 -10.83
CA VAL A 388 -0.36 11.31 -10.15
C VAL A 388 -1.45 11.65 -11.14
N ARG A 389 -2.69 11.33 -10.76
CA ARG A 389 -3.89 11.79 -11.44
C ARG A 389 -4.70 12.65 -10.46
N ILE A 390 -5.07 13.82 -10.94
CA ILE A 390 -5.86 14.81 -10.21
C ILE A 390 -7.11 15.13 -11.03
N GLU A 391 -8.26 15.19 -10.37
CA GLU A 391 -9.52 15.64 -10.94
C GLU A 391 -9.96 16.86 -10.13
N THR A 392 -10.04 18.02 -10.77
CA THR A 392 -10.46 19.26 -10.13
C THR A 392 -11.94 19.22 -9.78
N THR A 393 -12.33 19.78 -8.64
CA THR A 393 -13.72 19.70 -8.16
C THR A 393 -14.65 20.72 -8.81
N THR A 394 -14.10 21.82 -9.34
CA THR A 394 -14.89 22.91 -9.92
C THR A 394 -15.26 22.68 -11.39
N ASP A 395 -14.33 22.14 -12.18
CA ASP A 395 -14.50 21.95 -13.64
C ASP A 395 -14.29 20.50 -14.11
N ASN A 396 -14.15 19.53 -13.19
CA ASN A 396 -13.97 18.10 -13.49
C ASN A 396 -12.85 17.81 -14.51
N LYS A 397 -11.83 18.69 -14.56
CA LYS A 397 -10.69 18.49 -15.46
C LYS A 397 -9.76 17.45 -14.84
N ARG A 398 -9.44 16.46 -15.67
CA ARG A 398 -8.51 15.39 -15.30
C ARG A 398 -7.12 15.71 -15.82
N ILE A 399 -6.18 15.79 -14.90
CA ILE A 399 -4.78 16.06 -15.19
C ILE A 399 -3.96 14.88 -14.69
N VAL A 400 -3.14 14.33 -15.59
CA VAL A 400 -2.18 13.26 -15.28
C VAL A 400 -0.79 13.81 -15.52
N GLY A 401 0.09 13.62 -14.55
CA GLY A 401 1.44 14.15 -14.63
C GLY A 401 2.35 13.66 -13.52
N LEU A 402 3.56 14.20 -13.47
CA LEU A 402 4.54 13.87 -12.44
C LEU A 402 4.38 14.78 -11.23
N LEU A 403 4.36 14.18 -10.04
CA LEU A 403 4.41 14.93 -8.79
C LEU A 403 5.79 15.53 -8.59
N ILE A 404 5.85 16.86 -8.51
CA ILE A 404 7.08 17.61 -8.23
C ILE A 404 7.01 18.12 -6.79
N PRO A 405 7.98 17.79 -5.92
CA PRO A 405 8.06 18.38 -4.58
C PRO A 405 8.21 19.90 -4.67
N SER A 406 7.56 20.68 -3.79
CA SER A 406 7.64 22.15 -3.83
C SER A 406 9.09 22.67 -3.80
N ALA A 407 9.99 22.01 -3.08
CA ALA A 407 11.42 22.34 -3.04
C ALA A 407 12.18 22.08 -4.36
N ALA A 408 11.60 21.34 -5.30
CA ALA A 408 12.17 21.05 -6.62
C ALA A 408 11.56 21.91 -7.73
N VAL A 409 10.45 22.61 -7.46
CA VAL A 409 9.68 23.37 -8.47
C VAL A 409 10.55 24.42 -9.16
N GLU A 410 11.31 25.21 -8.40
CA GLU A 410 12.18 26.24 -8.98
C GLU A 410 13.27 25.65 -9.88
N THR A 411 13.83 24.49 -9.51
CA THR A 411 14.86 23.81 -10.32
C THR A 411 14.27 23.21 -11.60
N VAL A 412 12.99 22.84 -11.61
CA VAL A 412 12.29 22.33 -12.80
C VAL A 412 11.86 23.46 -13.73
N LEU A 413 11.63 24.66 -13.20
CA LEU A 413 11.27 25.86 -13.99
C LEU A 413 12.48 26.56 -14.63
N GLN A 414 13.70 26.24 -14.20
CA GLN A 414 14.96 26.68 -14.81
C GLN A 414 15.34 25.79 -15.99
#